data_AF-A0A1Z5KZU3-F1
#
_entry.id   AF-A0A1Z5KZU3-F1
#
_cell.length_a   1.000
_cell.length_b   1.000
_cell.length_c   1.000
_cell.angle_alpha   90.00
_cell.angle_beta   90.00
_cell.angle_gamma   90.00
#
_symmetry.space_group_name_H-M   'P 1'
#
loop_
_entity.id
_entity.type
_entity.pdbx_description
1 polymer ?
#
loop_
_entity_poly.entity_id
_entity_poly.type
_entity_poly.pdbx_seq_one_letter_code
_entity_poly.pdbx_strand_id
1 'polypeptide(L)'
;MWTVRLEGGPRRVNHAAVAINDKIFSFGGYCTGEDYSTRQPIDVHVLNTVSLRWALVPCQSNLEDVPFQRYGHTVVAYEDQTYLWGGRNDDGRRVNHAAVAINDKIFSFGGYFSGEVETMMVLATYSTVLT
;
A
#
# COMPACT_ATOMS: atom_id res chain seq x y z
N MET A 1 14.27 -16.96 -17.68
CA MET A 1 14.81 -16.53 -16.37
C MET A 1 13.65 -16.02 -15.54
N TRP A 2 13.47 -16.48 -14.30
CA TRP A 2 12.25 -16.28 -13.47
C TRP A 2 12.35 -15.15 -12.44
N THR A 3 13.54 -14.59 -12.22
CA THR A 3 13.77 -13.52 -11.24
C THR A 3 14.71 -12.46 -11.81
N VAL A 4 14.42 -11.20 -11.53
CA VAL A 4 15.28 -10.04 -11.83
C VAL A 4 15.69 -9.39 -10.51
N ARG A 5 16.99 -9.13 -10.32
CA ARG A 5 17.48 -8.35 -9.18
C ARG A 5 17.51 -6.88 -9.56
N LEU A 6 16.79 -6.06 -8.82
CA LEU A 6 16.70 -4.61 -9.03
C LEU A 6 17.30 -3.86 -7.85
N GLU A 7 18.00 -2.77 -8.13
CA GLU A 7 18.54 -1.85 -7.12
C GLU A 7 17.62 -0.64 -6.94
N GLY A 8 17.73 0.04 -5.79
CA GLY A 8 16.99 1.28 -5.51
C GLY A 8 15.53 1.09 -5.08
N GLY A 9 15.09 -0.14 -4.82
CA GLY A 9 13.77 -0.42 -4.24
C GLY A 9 13.67 -0.06 -2.74
N PRO A 10 12.46 0.11 -2.20
CA PRO A 10 12.24 0.42 -0.79
C PRO A 10 12.70 -0.75 0.10
N ARG A 11 13.47 -0.44 1.16
CA ARG A 11 13.96 -1.42 2.13
C ARG A 11 13.01 -1.51 3.33
N ARG A 12 11.95 -2.32 3.23
CA ARG A 12 10.86 -2.35 4.23
C ARG A 12 10.30 -3.76 4.42
N VAL A 13 9.85 -4.10 5.62
CA VAL A 13 9.07 -5.31 5.92
C VAL A 13 7.59 -4.99 6.08
N ASN A 14 6.71 -5.98 5.90
CA ASN A 14 5.26 -5.83 6.08
C ASN A 14 4.64 -4.68 5.25
N HIS A 15 5.24 -4.38 4.09
CA HIS A 15 4.65 -3.53 3.06
C HIS A 15 3.63 -4.34 2.25
N ALA A 16 2.75 -3.66 1.53
CA ALA A 16 1.83 -4.28 0.59
C ALA A 16 2.04 -3.68 -0.80
N ALA A 17 1.84 -4.48 -1.84
CA ALA A 17 2.09 -4.06 -3.21
C ALA A 17 1.00 -4.57 -4.15
N VAL A 18 0.76 -3.80 -5.22
CA VAL A 18 -0.18 -4.14 -6.29
C VAL A 18 0.41 -3.79 -7.64
N ALA A 19 -0.03 -4.51 -8.68
CA ALA A 19 0.26 -4.18 -10.06
C ALA A 19 -0.98 -3.51 -10.68
N ILE A 20 -0.78 -2.35 -11.30
CA ILE A 20 -1.79 -1.66 -12.11
C ILE A 20 -1.09 -1.29 -13.43
N ASN A 21 -1.67 -1.73 -14.55
CA ASN A 21 -1.06 -1.58 -15.88
C ASN A 21 0.37 -2.14 -15.92
N ASP A 22 1.36 -1.34 -16.34
CA ASP A 22 2.79 -1.66 -16.46
C ASP A 22 3.62 -1.16 -15.25
N LYS A 23 2.97 -1.00 -14.10
CA LYS A 23 3.58 -0.45 -12.90
C LYS A 23 3.29 -1.32 -11.69
N ILE A 24 4.29 -1.44 -10.82
CA ILE A 24 4.14 -2.06 -9.51
C ILE A 24 4.24 -0.95 -8.46
N PHE A 25 3.24 -0.84 -7.61
CA PHE A 25 3.20 0.12 -6.51
C PHE A 25 3.43 -0.61 -5.20
N SER A 26 4.34 -0.09 -4.37
CA SER A 26 4.63 -0.58 -3.03
C SER A 26 4.24 0.50 -2.02
N PHE A 27 3.45 0.11 -1.04
CA PHE A 27 2.84 0.99 -0.05
C PHE A 27 3.43 0.68 1.33
N GLY A 28 3.93 1.73 2.00
CA GLY A 28 4.29 1.70 3.40
C GLY A 28 5.25 0.58 3.79
N GLY A 29 5.02 0.02 4.97
CA GLY A 29 5.87 -0.97 5.60
C GLY A 29 6.69 -0.38 6.73
N TYR A 30 7.57 -1.21 7.29
CA TYR A 30 8.44 -0.89 8.42
C TYR A 30 9.91 -1.00 8.04
N CYS A 31 10.70 0.01 8.37
CA CYS A 31 12.14 0.08 8.24
C CYS A 31 12.74 0.61 9.54
N THR A 32 13.75 -0.08 10.07
CA THR A 32 14.45 0.36 11.27
C THR A 32 15.05 1.75 11.05
N GLY A 33 14.78 2.67 11.97
CA GLY A 33 15.30 4.05 11.94
C GLY A 33 14.33 5.08 11.33
N GLU A 34 13.18 4.66 10.80
CA GLU A 34 12.10 5.58 10.45
C GLU A 34 11.16 5.83 11.64
N ASP A 35 10.55 7.00 11.67
CA ASP A 35 9.58 7.38 12.70
C ASP A 35 8.16 6.91 12.30
N TYR A 36 7.62 6.00 13.11
CA TYR A 36 6.26 5.46 12.98
C TYR A 36 5.31 6.00 14.06
N SER A 37 5.81 6.87 14.95
CA SER A 37 5.02 7.48 16.02
C SER A 37 4.29 8.74 15.55
N THR A 38 4.79 9.38 14.49
CA THR A 38 4.14 10.54 13.87
C THR A 38 3.17 10.13 12.77
N ARG A 39 2.09 10.89 12.64
CA ARG A 39 1.06 10.74 11.60
C ARG A 39 1.54 11.32 10.26
N GLN A 40 2.69 10.85 9.78
CA GLN A 40 3.18 11.18 8.44
C GLN A 40 2.39 10.41 7.37
N PRO A 41 2.22 10.94 6.16
CA PRO A 41 1.62 10.21 5.05
C PRO A 41 2.39 8.91 4.76
N ILE A 42 1.67 7.87 4.36
CA ILE A 42 2.29 6.63 3.87
C ILE A 42 3.13 6.93 2.63
N ASP A 43 4.33 6.37 2.58
CA ASP A 43 5.16 6.44 1.39
C ASP A 43 4.69 5.43 0.33
N VAL A 44 4.70 5.86 -0.93
CA VAL A 44 4.35 5.01 -2.07
C VAL A 44 5.49 5.04 -3.06
N HIS A 45 6.03 3.87 -3.38
CA HIS A 45 7.07 3.69 -4.39
C HIS A 45 6.47 3.02 -5.62
N VAL A 46 6.86 3.47 -6.80
CA VAL A 46 6.44 2.87 -8.07
C VAL A 46 7.64 2.32 -8.83
N LEU A 47 7.52 1.09 -9.29
CA LEU A 47 8.43 0.47 -10.24
C LEU A 47 7.81 0.55 -11.63
N ASN A 48 8.51 1.21 -12.55
CA ASN A 48 8.21 1.09 -13.97
C ASN A 48 8.74 -0.26 -14.48
N THR A 49 7.86 -1.15 -14.95
CA THR A 49 8.27 -2.51 -15.34
C THR A 49 8.99 -2.58 -16.68
N VAL A 50 8.99 -1.49 -17.46
CA VAL A 50 9.73 -1.37 -18.72
C VAL A 50 11.16 -0.91 -18.47
N SER A 51 11.35 0.17 -17.73
CA SER A 51 12.69 0.72 -17.42
C SER A 51 13.37 0.03 -16.24
N LEU A 52 12.61 -0.75 -15.45
CA LEU A 52 13.06 -1.43 -14.24
C LEU A 52 13.66 -0.47 -13.20
N ARG A 53 13.06 0.72 -13.09
CA ARG A 53 13.48 1.80 -12.19
C ARG A 53 12.38 2.09 -11.17
N TRP A 54 12.79 2.19 -9.91
CA TRP A 54 11.97 2.65 -8.80
C TRP A 54 11.95 4.18 -8.73
N ALA A 55 10.82 4.74 -8.33
CA ALA A 55 10.66 6.14 -8.00
C ALA A 55 9.73 6.31 -6.79
N LEU A 56 9.95 7.34 -5.98
CA LEU A 56 8.99 7.76 -4.96
C LEU A 56 7.85 8.52 -5.63
N VAL A 57 6.61 8.16 -5.32
CA VAL A 57 5.42 8.89 -5.77
C VAL A 57 5.28 10.13 -4.88
N PRO A 58 5.29 11.36 -5.43
CA PRO A 58 5.09 12.56 -4.65
C PRO A 58 3.70 12.53 -3.98
N CYS A 59 3.65 12.85 -2.69
CA CYS A 59 2.37 13.01 -2.00
C CYS A 59 1.61 14.18 -2.65
N GLN A 60 0.41 13.93 -3.16
CA GLN A 60 -0.47 15.00 -3.64
C GLN A 60 -1.03 15.76 -2.43
N SER A 61 -1.31 17.05 -2.64
CA SER A 61 -1.40 18.09 -1.62
C SER A 61 -2.58 18.01 -0.64
N ASN A 62 -3.45 17.00 -0.72
CA ASN A 62 -4.54 16.75 0.24
C ASN A 62 -4.15 15.66 1.24
N LEU A 63 -3.33 16.04 2.24
CA LEU A 63 -2.87 15.15 3.31
C LEU A 63 -4.02 14.48 4.10
N GLU A 64 -5.24 15.03 4.05
CA GLU A 64 -6.41 14.50 4.75
C GLU A 64 -6.90 13.15 4.18
N ASP A 65 -6.67 12.90 2.88
CA ASP A 65 -7.11 11.68 2.18
C ASP A 65 -6.01 10.61 2.06
N VAL A 66 -4.81 10.89 2.59
CA VAL A 66 -3.69 9.95 2.52
C VAL A 66 -3.54 9.24 3.88
N PRO A 67 -3.62 7.89 3.93
CA PRO A 67 -3.45 7.18 5.18
C PRO A 67 -2.05 7.43 5.75
N PHE A 68 -1.96 7.46 7.08
CA PHE A 68 -0.67 7.59 7.75
C PHE A 68 0.24 6.39 7.50
N GLN A 69 1.54 6.60 7.68
CA GLN A 69 2.57 5.57 7.63
C GLN A 69 2.17 4.38 8.50
N ARG A 70 2.19 3.19 7.90
CA ARG A 70 1.66 1.96 8.51
C ARG A 70 2.37 0.73 7.95
N TYR A 71 2.27 -0.37 8.69
CA TYR A 71 2.83 -1.66 8.30
C TYR A 71 1.88 -2.80 8.69
N GLY A 72 1.95 -3.91 7.97
CA GLY A 72 1.02 -5.03 8.13
C GLY A 72 -0.39 -4.71 7.63
N HIS A 73 -0.52 -3.72 6.75
CA HIS A 73 -1.74 -3.38 6.05
C HIS A 73 -1.88 -4.23 4.78
N THR A 74 -3.00 -4.09 4.10
CA THR A 74 -3.30 -4.82 2.87
C THR A 74 -3.68 -3.83 1.78
N VAL A 75 -3.26 -4.12 0.54
CA VAL A 75 -3.62 -3.35 -0.64
C VAL A 75 -4.17 -4.29 -1.71
N VAL A 76 -5.25 -3.88 -2.38
CA VAL A 76 -5.87 -4.61 -3.49
C VAL A 76 -6.08 -3.67 -4.67
N ALA A 77 -5.78 -4.14 -5.87
CA ALA A 77 -6.12 -3.46 -7.11
C ALA A 77 -7.50 -3.91 -7.60
N TYR A 78 -8.34 -2.95 -7.99
CA TYR A 78 -9.65 -3.19 -8.60
C TYR A 78 -10.03 -1.98 -9.46
N GLU A 79 -10.48 -2.21 -10.70
CA GLU A 79 -10.86 -1.15 -11.67
C GLU A 79 -9.84 0.01 -11.81
N ASP A 80 -8.56 -0.34 -12.00
CA ASP A 80 -7.43 0.61 -12.07
C ASP A 80 -7.25 1.50 -10.83
N GLN A 81 -7.90 1.15 -9.72
CA GLN A 81 -7.77 1.81 -8.42
C GLN A 81 -7.11 0.90 -7.39
N THR A 82 -6.54 1.53 -6.36
CA THR A 82 -5.97 0.85 -5.21
C THR A 82 -6.83 1.05 -3.98
N TYR A 83 -7.02 -0.02 -3.22
CA TYR A 83 -7.75 0.00 -1.95
C TYR A 83 -6.80 -0.45 -0.86
N LEU A 84 -6.63 0.37 0.18
CA LEU A 84 -5.69 0.14 1.28
C LEU A 84 -6.41 0.19 2.62
N TRP A 85 -6.22 -0.82 3.47
CA TRP A 85 -6.77 -0.79 4.83
C TRP A 85 -5.99 -1.68 5.81
N GLY A 86 -6.31 -1.52 7.11
CA GLY A 86 -5.65 -2.21 8.21
C GLY A 86 -4.22 -1.71 8.47
N GLY A 87 -3.44 -2.56 9.14
CA GLY A 87 -2.08 -2.24 9.56
C GLY A 87 -2.00 -1.57 10.94
N ARG A 88 -0.80 -1.57 11.52
CA ARG A 88 -0.48 -0.88 12.78
C ARG A 88 -0.26 0.61 12.53
N ASN A 89 -0.53 1.42 13.56
CA ASN A 89 -0.58 2.90 13.61
C ASN A 89 -1.99 3.52 13.47
N ASP A 90 -3.01 2.68 13.32
CA ASP A 90 -4.37 3.03 13.69
C ASP A 90 -4.76 2.20 14.93
N ASP A 91 -5.16 2.85 16.01
CA ASP A 91 -5.59 2.17 17.23
C ASP A 91 -6.78 1.23 16.90
N GLY A 92 -6.58 -0.07 17.03
CA GLY A 92 -7.65 -1.06 16.93
C GLY A 92 -7.90 -1.73 15.58
N ARG A 93 -6.97 -1.70 14.61
CA ARG A 93 -7.20 -2.30 13.27
C ARG A 93 -6.54 -3.66 13.03
N ARG A 94 -7.14 -4.43 12.10
CA ARG A 94 -6.69 -5.76 11.65
C ARG A 94 -5.36 -5.66 10.91
N VAL A 95 -4.40 -6.49 11.30
CA VAL A 95 -3.05 -6.54 10.72
C VAL A 95 -2.78 -7.88 10.06
N ASN A 96 -1.92 -7.89 9.05
CA ASN A 96 -1.43 -9.09 8.36
C ASN A 96 -2.56 -9.98 7.79
N HIS A 97 -3.60 -9.35 7.27
CA HIS A 97 -4.71 -10.03 6.62
C HIS A 97 -4.49 -10.08 5.10
N ALA A 98 -5.13 -11.03 4.43
CA ALA A 98 -5.13 -11.12 2.98
C ALA A 98 -6.40 -10.48 2.43
N ALA A 99 -6.32 -9.97 1.21
CA ALA A 99 -7.49 -9.56 0.47
C ALA A 99 -7.33 -9.80 -1.03
N VAL A 100 -8.47 -10.02 -1.71
CA VAL A 100 -8.53 -10.30 -3.14
C VAL A 100 -9.80 -9.72 -3.73
N ALA A 101 -9.71 -9.16 -4.93
CA ALA A 101 -10.86 -8.70 -5.70
C ALA A 101 -11.28 -9.74 -6.74
N ILE A 102 -12.57 -10.06 -6.80
CA ILE A 102 -13.18 -10.93 -7.82
C ILE A 102 -14.68 -10.68 -7.91
N ASN A 103 -15.27 -10.72 -9.11
CA ASN A 103 -16.70 -10.52 -9.35
C ASN A 103 -17.25 -9.24 -8.68
N ASP A 104 -16.60 -8.12 -8.96
CA ASP A 104 -16.95 -6.78 -8.49
C ASP A 104 -17.01 -6.62 -6.96
N LYS A 105 -16.22 -7.45 -6.25
CA LYS A 105 -16.18 -7.50 -4.79
C LYS A 105 -14.76 -7.70 -4.30
N ILE A 106 -14.45 -7.10 -3.15
CA ILE A 106 -13.22 -7.31 -2.40
C ILE A 106 -13.51 -8.19 -1.18
N PHE A 107 -12.78 -9.28 -1.05
CA PHE A 107 -12.86 -10.22 0.07
C PHE A 107 -11.63 -10.06 0.96
N SER A 108 -11.81 -10.03 2.29
CA SER A 108 -10.72 -9.86 3.26
C SER A 108 -10.76 -10.95 4.34
N PHE A 109 -9.66 -11.69 4.53
CA PHE A 109 -9.60 -12.86 5.41
C PHE A 109 -8.25 -13.02 6.12
N GLY A 110 -8.21 -13.81 7.20
CA GLY A 110 -6.99 -14.02 8.02
C GLY A 110 -6.63 -12.86 8.97
N GLY A 111 -5.35 -12.66 9.27
CA GLY A 111 -4.87 -11.56 10.11
C GLY A 111 -5.18 -11.64 11.61
N TYR A 112 -4.54 -10.75 12.35
CA TYR A 112 -4.67 -10.59 13.80
C TYR A 112 -5.45 -9.32 14.12
N PHE A 113 -6.28 -9.38 15.16
CA PHE A 113 -7.17 -8.30 15.52
C PHE A 113 -7.24 -8.08 17.03
N SER A 114 -7.23 -6.81 17.45
CA SER A 114 -7.30 -6.42 18.86
C SER A 114 -8.47 -5.46 19.19
N GLY A 115 -9.44 -5.27 18.28
CA GLY A 115 -10.53 -4.28 18.41
C GLY A 115 -11.92 -4.78 17.96
N GLU A 116 -12.80 -3.89 17.47
CA GLU A 116 -14.08 -4.20 16.79
C GLU A 116 -14.02 -3.90 15.28
N VAL A 117 -14.55 -4.80 14.44
CA VAL A 117 -14.34 -4.84 12.98
C VAL A 117 -14.93 -3.59 12.31
N GLU A 118 -14.09 -2.70 11.77
CA GLU A 118 -14.55 -1.54 11.02
C GLU A 118 -13.98 -1.39 9.60
N THR A 119 -14.75 -0.60 8.86
CA THR A 119 -14.98 -0.42 7.43
C THR A 119 -13.75 -0.28 6.53
N MET A 120 -13.88 -0.88 5.35
CA MET A 120 -13.03 -0.69 4.17
C MET A 120 -12.88 0.81 3.86
N MET A 121 -11.67 1.35 4.00
CA MET A 121 -11.36 2.69 3.51
C MET A 121 -10.96 2.59 2.04
N VAL A 122 -11.66 3.34 1.19
CA VAL A 122 -11.22 3.63 -0.18
C VAL A 122 -10.27 4.81 -0.05
N LEU A 123 -8.97 4.61 -0.25
CA LEU A 123 -7.99 5.69 -0.19
C LEU A 123 -7.22 5.76 -1.49
N ALA A 124 -7.33 6.95 -2.10
CA ALA A 124 -6.65 7.43 -3.29
C ALA A 124 -6.82 6.54 -4.54
N THR A 125 -7.66 7.02 -5.45
CA THR A 125 -7.53 6.69 -6.86
C THR A 125 -6.22 7.25 -7.38
N TYR A 126 -5.17 6.42 -7.55
CA TYR A 126 -4.00 6.81 -8.33
C TYR A 126 -4.41 6.80 -9.80
N SER A 127 -5.15 7.81 -10.24
CA SER A 127 -5.40 8.00 -11.66
C SER A 127 -4.04 8.23 -12.32
N THR A 128 -3.67 7.32 -13.21
CA THR A 128 -2.49 7.48 -14.05
C THR A 128 -2.75 8.58 -15.08
N VAL A 129 -2.80 9.83 -14.63
CA VAL A 129 -2.51 10.99 -15.48
C VAL A 129 -1.14 11.50 -15.09
N LEU A 130 -0.13 10.66 -15.38
CA LEU A 130 1.23 11.13 -15.60
C LEU A 130 1.33 11.39 -17.11
N THR A 131 0.87 12.57 -17.54
CA THR A 131 1.30 13.16 -18.81
C THR A 131 2.65 13.80 -18.64
#